data_AF-J9D0Z2-F1
#
_entry.id   AF-J9D0Z2-F1
#
_cell.length_a   1.000
_cell.length_b   1.000
_cell.length_c   1.000
_cell.angle_alpha   90.00
_cell.angle_beta   90.00
_cell.angle_gamma   90.00
#
_symmetry.space_group_name_H-M   'P 1'
#
loop_
_entity.id
_entity.type
_entity.pdbx_description
1 polymer ?
#
loop_
_entity_poly.entity_id
_entity_poly.type
_entity_poly.pdbx_seq_one_letter_code
_entity_poly.pdbx_strand_id
1 'polypeptide(L)'
;MDFIELEAQVKKSPGNYKTEFLKILNTYKNLSVLPDSGQLTLPYLNFLVSTCQHFESTKIVEYLARQIEKCNDEKLSQELLNAWFMLKQKNKIEDNLFFKILMQCADLPKILNRVLKLIKNPKCIINIIIYYFKHGDDKQTTFSCLLICYIYEIYDLKECKDIILQSMIDYKSGSIQKTNNILDVKTNNLKDILITESKISDSKMDKVVLCNENIKTCVNQSNIFDKEKQKKTICINSVEKNNLNIYNMHFSPILIKNQKIQQICLLYFLNELDFCQEKESRLIKNLDKTNAKYILKNIRLNHKKDTRQFKILKLKCISLIKQVMDVKCDVAETIYKMIDLNKDDLKDVLKLLLFNIDGNLKVLKAFLNNFCVEYKDDEVICIGLNFLKELCIHINTFQIVSWNNNIAENKDILDDISEISQITSFDVKYDDIDFKENIKNPVFSLILDHVAIFNKNKNSYINNSYRNVVKAMKGLLTSEDAENDLTLIKRKKSKEEKLLARKEGANKRRLLIKLRKTERRANLKKTKKKKKLKT
;
A
#
# COMPACT_ATOMS: atom_id res chain seq x y z
N MET A 1 -17.50 -30.63 36.44
CA MET A 1 -16.06 -30.79 36.65
C MET A 1 -15.45 -29.41 36.55
N ASP A 2 -14.73 -28.96 37.59
CA ASP A 2 -14.03 -27.67 37.55
C ASP A 2 -12.71 -27.83 36.80
N PHE A 3 -12.67 -27.36 35.55
CA PHE A 3 -11.47 -27.43 34.72
C PHE A 3 -10.34 -26.53 35.24
N ILE A 4 -10.65 -25.47 35.98
CA ILE A 4 -9.65 -24.52 36.49
C ILE A 4 -8.87 -25.19 37.61
N GLU A 5 -9.56 -25.83 38.54
CA GLU A 5 -8.93 -26.58 39.62
C GLU A 5 -8.11 -27.76 39.08
N LEU A 6 -8.68 -28.53 38.14
CA LEU A 6 -7.99 -29.65 37.53
C LEU A 6 -6.74 -29.21 36.76
N GLU A 7 -6.80 -28.09 36.02
CA GLU A 7 -5.64 -27.54 35.33
C GLU A 7 -4.53 -27.16 36.32
N ALA A 8 -4.87 -26.56 37.46
CA ALA A 8 -3.90 -26.22 38.50
C ALA A 8 -3.25 -27.47 39.10
N GLN A 9 -4.01 -28.54 39.29
CA GLN A 9 -3.50 -29.83 39.79
C GLN A 9 -2.58 -30.52 38.76
N VAL A 10 -2.97 -30.54 37.48
CA VAL A 10 -2.15 -31.08 36.38
C VAL A 10 -0.81 -30.35 36.28
N LYS A 11 -0.79 -29.03 36.41
CA LYS A 11 0.45 -28.24 36.38
C LYS A 11 1.40 -28.58 37.53
N LYS A 12 0.87 -28.96 38.70
CA LYS A 12 1.66 -29.35 39.87
C LYS A 12 2.23 -30.77 39.77
N SER A 13 1.44 -31.73 39.28
CA SER A 13 1.81 -33.16 39.29
C SER A 13 1.25 -33.90 38.07
N PRO A 14 1.76 -33.63 36.85
CA PRO A 14 1.14 -34.08 35.61
C PRO A 14 1.05 -35.61 35.46
N GLY A 15 2.00 -36.34 36.03
CA GLY A 15 2.01 -37.81 35.97
C GLY A 15 0.74 -38.45 36.57
N ASN A 16 0.21 -37.89 37.64
CA ASN A 16 -0.95 -38.44 38.36
C ASN A 16 -2.26 -38.25 37.60
N TYR A 17 -2.32 -37.28 36.68
CA TYR A 17 -3.55 -36.89 35.98
C TYR A 17 -3.57 -37.35 34.51
N LYS A 18 -2.68 -38.27 34.12
CA LYS A 18 -2.62 -38.78 32.74
C LYS A 18 -3.91 -39.50 32.34
N THR A 19 -4.51 -40.24 33.25
CA THR A 19 -5.78 -40.96 33.04
C THR A 19 -6.95 -40.00 32.84
N GLU A 20 -7.04 -38.97 33.65
CA GLU A 20 -8.06 -37.91 33.62
C GLU A 20 -7.95 -37.14 32.32
N PHE A 21 -6.73 -36.77 31.92
CA PHE A 21 -6.46 -36.11 30.65
C PHE A 21 -6.95 -36.95 29.46
N LEU A 22 -6.65 -38.26 29.44
CA LEU A 22 -7.12 -39.15 28.38
C LEU A 22 -8.65 -39.30 28.35
N LYS A 23 -9.30 -39.34 29.52
CA LYS A 23 -10.77 -39.32 29.62
C LYS A 23 -11.33 -38.04 29.01
N ILE A 24 -10.79 -36.88 29.37
CA ILE A 24 -11.20 -35.56 28.85
C ILE A 24 -10.99 -35.47 27.33
N LEU A 25 -9.86 -35.97 26.83
CA LEU A 25 -9.58 -36.03 25.39
C LEU A 25 -10.62 -36.88 24.66
N ASN A 26 -10.98 -38.05 25.19
CA ASN A 26 -12.00 -38.90 24.59
C ASN A 26 -13.40 -38.27 24.66
N THR A 27 -13.75 -37.61 25.76
CA THR A 27 -15.01 -36.86 25.86
C THR A 27 -15.07 -35.74 24.83
N TYR A 28 -13.99 -34.96 24.68
CA TYR A 28 -13.90 -33.93 23.65
C TYR A 28 -14.06 -34.50 22.24
N LYS A 29 -13.41 -35.63 21.93
CA LYS A 29 -13.56 -36.33 20.65
C LYS A 29 -15.02 -36.70 20.37
N ASN A 30 -15.69 -37.29 21.35
CA ASN A 30 -17.08 -37.73 21.18
C ASN A 30 -18.03 -36.53 21.02
N LEU A 31 -17.86 -35.49 21.83
CA LEU A 31 -18.72 -34.31 21.80
C LEU A 31 -18.61 -33.55 20.48
N SER A 32 -17.41 -33.45 19.93
CA SER A 32 -17.16 -32.58 18.79
C SER A 32 -17.48 -33.19 17.43
N VAL A 33 -18.04 -34.42 17.43
CA VAL A 33 -18.75 -35.02 16.28
C VAL A 33 -20.22 -34.61 16.26
N LEU A 34 -20.76 -34.14 17.39
CA LEU A 34 -22.17 -33.76 17.50
C LEU A 34 -22.42 -32.39 16.84
N PRO A 35 -23.57 -32.21 16.17
CA PRO A 35 -23.98 -30.90 15.70
C PRO A 35 -24.19 -29.92 16.87
N ASP A 36 -23.89 -28.64 16.65
CA ASP A 36 -24.09 -27.53 17.61
C ASP A 36 -23.42 -27.69 18.98
N SER A 37 -22.40 -28.55 19.10
CA SER A 37 -21.70 -28.82 20.35
C SER A 37 -20.72 -27.71 20.78
N GLY A 38 -20.64 -26.61 20.03
CA GLY A 38 -19.59 -25.60 20.18
C GLY A 38 -19.41 -25.13 21.62
N GLN A 39 -20.49 -24.68 22.27
CA GLN A 39 -20.44 -24.22 23.67
C GLN A 39 -20.05 -25.30 24.66
N LEU A 40 -20.46 -26.56 24.43
CA LEU A 40 -20.13 -27.69 25.30
C LEU A 40 -18.67 -28.13 25.15
N THR A 41 -18.10 -27.98 23.95
CA THR A 41 -16.73 -28.43 23.64
C THR A 41 -15.64 -27.44 24.06
N LEU A 42 -15.96 -26.14 24.18
CA LEU A 42 -14.98 -25.09 24.47
C LEU A 42 -14.22 -25.29 25.80
N PRO A 43 -14.86 -25.62 26.94
CA PRO A 43 -14.12 -25.84 28.19
C PRO A 43 -13.11 -26.99 28.08
N TYR A 44 -13.48 -28.05 27.37
CA TYR A 44 -12.61 -29.21 27.14
C TYR A 44 -11.43 -28.82 26.24
N LEU A 45 -11.69 -28.10 25.15
CA LEU A 45 -10.65 -27.62 24.24
C LEU A 45 -9.64 -26.73 24.97
N ASN A 46 -10.13 -25.76 25.75
CA ASN A 46 -9.29 -24.85 26.52
C ASN A 46 -8.41 -25.60 27.52
N PHE A 47 -8.97 -26.56 28.25
CA PHE A 47 -8.21 -27.42 29.16
C PHE A 47 -7.15 -28.25 28.42
N LEU A 48 -7.50 -28.87 27.28
CA LEU A 48 -6.57 -29.70 26.51
C LEU A 48 -5.40 -28.87 25.98
N VAL A 49 -5.66 -27.66 25.49
CA VAL A 49 -4.62 -26.74 24.98
C VAL A 49 -3.80 -26.13 26.10
N SER A 50 -4.39 -25.83 27.26
CA SER A 50 -3.66 -25.29 28.40
C SER A 50 -2.68 -26.33 28.97
N THR A 51 -3.10 -27.59 29.07
CA THR A 51 -2.33 -28.70 29.66
C THR A 51 -1.46 -29.48 28.66
N CYS A 52 -1.57 -29.23 27.35
CA CYS A 52 -0.83 -29.95 26.29
C CYS A 52 0.70 -29.93 26.41
N GLN A 53 1.25 -29.05 27.25
CA GLN A 53 2.69 -29.00 27.49
C GLN A 53 3.20 -30.22 28.27
N HIS A 54 2.33 -30.84 29.07
CA HIS A 54 2.67 -31.94 29.98
C HIS A 54 2.36 -33.34 29.42
N PHE A 55 1.60 -33.42 28.33
CA PHE A 55 1.12 -34.67 27.74
C PHE A 55 1.44 -34.75 26.24
N GLU A 56 1.26 -35.93 25.64
CA GLU A 56 1.47 -36.17 24.20
C GLU A 56 0.58 -35.25 23.34
N SER A 57 1.19 -34.24 22.73
CA SER A 57 0.48 -33.19 21.97
C SER A 57 0.01 -33.64 20.59
N THR A 58 0.61 -34.68 20.01
CA THR A 58 0.32 -35.15 18.64
C THR A 58 -1.15 -35.48 18.43
N LYS A 59 -1.76 -36.22 19.36
CA LYS A 59 -3.20 -36.59 19.27
C LYS A 59 -4.14 -35.38 19.34
N ILE A 60 -3.79 -34.35 20.11
CA ILE A 60 -4.58 -33.10 20.17
C ILE A 60 -4.45 -32.37 18.84
N VAL A 61 -3.23 -32.22 18.34
CA VAL A 61 -2.94 -31.49 17.10
C VAL A 61 -3.67 -32.10 15.91
N GLU A 62 -3.59 -33.43 15.73
CA GLU A 62 -4.30 -34.14 14.66
C GLU A 62 -5.81 -33.93 14.73
N TYR A 63 -6.37 -33.98 15.94
CA TYR A 63 -7.80 -33.85 16.13
C TYR A 63 -8.28 -32.42 15.86
N LEU A 64 -7.54 -31.44 16.38
CA LEU A 64 -7.86 -30.02 16.21
C LEU A 64 -7.74 -29.58 14.74
N ALA A 65 -6.74 -30.11 14.02
CA ALA A 65 -6.62 -29.89 12.58
C ALA A 65 -7.87 -30.36 11.81
N ARG A 66 -8.33 -31.60 12.07
CA ARG A 66 -9.54 -32.15 11.44
C ARG A 66 -10.80 -31.36 11.81
N GLN A 67 -10.87 -30.83 13.02
CA GLN A 67 -11.98 -29.99 13.47
C GLN A 67 -12.02 -28.67 12.70
N ILE A 68 -10.88 -27.97 12.59
CA ILE A 68 -10.79 -26.71 11.84
C ILE A 68 -11.24 -26.92 10.39
N GLU A 69 -10.78 -27.99 9.74
CA GLU A 69 -11.15 -28.30 8.35
C GLU A 69 -12.65 -28.53 8.13
N LYS A 70 -13.38 -29.01 9.16
CA LYS A 70 -14.80 -29.37 9.06
C LYS A 70 -15.74 -28.34 9.71
N CYS A 71 -15.19 -27.33 10.39
CA CYS A 71 -15.99 -26.41 11.18
C CYS A 71 -16.63 -25.34 10.29
N ASN A 72 -17.97 -25.35 10.24
CA ASN A 72 -18.76 -24.35 9.52
C ASN A 72 -19.25 -23.20 10.42
N ASP A 73 -19.19 -23.36 11.74
CA ASP A 73 -19.61 -22.33 12.70
C ASP A 73 -18.50 -21.28 12.87
N GLU A 74 -18.80 -20.00 12.59
CA GLU A 74 -17.84 -18.90 12.65
C GLU A 74 -17.28 -18.68 14.07
N LYS A 75 -18.10 -18.77 15.12
CA LYS A 75 -17.66 -18.57 16.51
C LYS A 75 -16.75 -19.70 16.96
N LEU A 76 -17.16 -20.95 16.70
CA LEU A 76 -16.35 -22.11 17.04
C LEU A 76 -15.04 -22.13 16.24
N SER A 77 -15.08 -21.76 14.95
CA SER A 77 -13.90 -21.65 14.09
C SER A 77 -12.87 -20.66 14.67
N GLN A 78 -13.32 -19.50 15.15
CA GLN A 78 -12.43 -18.53 15.80
C GLN A 78 -11.75 -19.09 17.06
N GLU A 79 -12.48 -19.83 17.88
CA GLU A 79 -11.92 -20.45 19.08
C GLU A 79 -10.97 -21.62 18.78
N LEU A 80 -11.30 -22.44 17.79
CA LEU A 80 -10.39 -23.47 17.28
C LEU A 80 -9.12 -22.85 16.72
N LEU A 81 -9.22 -21.73 16.01
CA LEU A 81 -8.04 -20.98 15.55
C LEU A 81 -7.24 -20.42 16.72
N ASN A 82 -7.89 -19.86 17.75
CA ASN A 82 -7.20 -19.42 18.96
C ASN A 82 -6.38 -20.55 19.60
N ALA A 83 -6.99 -21.72 19.73
CA ALA A 83 -6.32 -22.93 20.19
C ALA A 83 -5.13 -23.32 19.29
N TRP A 84 -5.30 -23.28 17.97
CA TRP A 84 -4.24 -23.55 16.99
C TRP A 84 -3.05 -22.59 17.13
N PHE A 85 -3.31 -21.29 17.27
CA PHE A 85 -2.31 -20.26 17.53
C PHE A 85 -1.57 -20.51 18.85
N MET A 86 -2.28 -20.87 19.94
CA MET A 86 -1.67 -21.18 21.23
C MET A 86 -0.75 -22.41 21.15
N LEU A 87 -1.19 -23.47 20.48
CA LEU A 87 -0.38 -24.66 20.26
C LEU A 87 0.89 -24.33 19.45
N LYS A 88 0.78 -23.44 18.46
CA LYS A 88 1.95 -22.96 17.69
C LYS A 88 2.91 -22.14 18.55
N GLN A 89 2.41 -21.23 19.39
CA GLN A 89 3.24 -20.45 20.32
C GLN A 89 3.99 -21.34 21.31
N LYS A 90 3.39 -22.44 21.74
CA LYS A 90 4.00 -23.46 22.59
C LYS A 90 4.93 -24.43 21.83
N ASN A 91 5.21 -24.18 20.55
CA ASN A 91 6.00 -25.05 19.65
C ASN A 91 5.49 -26.51 19.59
N LYS A 92 4.18 -26.72 19.73
CA LYS A 92 3.57 -28.06 19.65
C LYS A 92 3.14 -28.45 18.23
N ILE A 93 3.22 -27.51 17.28
CA ILE A 93 2.85 -27.69 15.88
C ILE A 93 4.02 -27.25 15.01
N GLU A 94 4.41 -28.10 14.08
CA GLU A 94 5.39 -27.78 13.04
C GLU A 94 4.88 -26.69 12.11
N ASP A 95 5.79 -25.86 11.59
CA ASP A 95 5.44 -24.77 10.68
C ASP A 95 4.62 -25.25 9.48
N ASN A 96 4.99 -26.38 8.90
CA ASN A 96 4.34 -26.89 7.70
C ASN A 96 2.87 -27.24 7.93
N LEU A 97 2.60 -27.97 9.02
CA LEU A 97 1.24 -28.32 9.40
C LEU A 97 0.44 -27.08 9.79
N PHE A 98 1.06 -26.15 10.54
CA PHE A 98 0.42 -24.91 10.97
C PHE A 98 -0.11 -24.11 9.78
N PHE A 99 0.74 -23.84 8.78
CA PHE A 99 0.35 -23.06 7.60
C PHE A 99 -0.60 -23.83 6.68
N LYS A 100 -0.47 -25.16 6.55
CA LYS A 100 -1.39 -25.97 5.75
C LYS A 100 -2.83 -25.83 6.23
N ILE A 101 -3.06 -25.97 7.54
CA ILE A 101 -4.39 -25.84 8.15
C ILE A 101 -4.87 -24.39 8.13
N LEU A 102 -3.97 -23.44 8.41
CA LEU A 102 -4.28 -22.02 8.36
C LEU A 102 -4.84 -21.61 6.99
N MET A 103 -4.23 -22.09 5.89
CA MET A 103 -4.65 -21.76 4.52
C MET A 103 -6.03 -22.31 4.15
N GLN A 104 -6.57 -23.29 4.88
CA GLN A 104 -7.92 -23.82 4.66
C GLN A 104 -8.99 -22.98 5.37
N CYS A 105 -8.62 -21.97 6.16
CA CYS A 105 -9.55 -21.19 6.95
C CYS A 105 -10.28 -20.13 6.10
N ALA A 106 -11.56 -19.90 6.40
CA ALA A 106 -12.39 -18.96 5.62
C ALA A 106 -12.02 -17.48 5.79
N ASP A 107 -11.38 -17.13 6.92
CA ASP A 107 -11.21 -15.77 7.45
C ASP A 107 -9.73 -15.30 7.56
N LEU A 108 -8.94 -15.67 6.55
CA LEU A 108 -7.51 -15.36 6.44
C LEU A 108 -7.13 -13.87 6.70
N PRO A 109 -7.87 -12.85 6.23
CA PRO A 109 -7.47 -11.45 6.45
C PRO A 109 -7.47 -11.02 7.93
N LYS A 110 -8.41 -11.52 8.74
CA LYS A 110 -8.53 -11.14 10.16
C LYS A 110 -7.35 -11.65 11.00
N ILE A 111 -6.73 -12.75 10.56
CA ILE A 111 -5.67 -13.43 11.32
C ILE A 111 -4.26 -13.06 10.84
N LEU A 112 -4.12 -12.27 9.76
CA LEU A 112 -2.84 -11.90 9.17
C LEU A 112 -1.83 -11.42 10.24
N ASN A 113 -2.16 -10.37 10.99
CA ASN A 113 -1.25 -9.80 12.00
C ASN A 113 -0.81 -10.79 13.09
N ARG A 114 -1.64 -11.80 13.39
CA ARG A 114 -1.28 -12.85 14.34
C ARG A 114 -0.30 -13.83 13.73
N VAL A 115 -0.48 -14.17 12.46
CA VAL A 115 0.40 -15.05 11.69
C VAL A 115 1.77 -14.41 11.51
N LEU A 116 1.81 -13.12 11.14
CA LEU A 116 3.06 -12.37 10.95
C LEU A 116 3.97 -12.44 12.19
N LYS A 117 3.39 -12.31 13.39
CA LYS A 117 4.11 -12.40 14.68
C LYS A 117 4.68 -13.78 15.00
N LEU A 118 4.20 -14.83 14.34
CA LEU A 118 4.65 -16.21 14.56
C LEU A 118 5.71 -16.67 13.55
N ILE A 119 5.90 -15.93 12.46
CA ILE A 119 6.94 -16.23 11.48
C ILE A 119 8.28 -15.88 12.10
N LYS A 120 9.01 -16.91 12.56
CA LYS A 120 10.39 -16.75 13.07
C LYS A 120 11.43 -17.06 11.99
N ASN A 121 11.18 -18.10 11.20
CA ASN A 121 12.06 -18.53 10.11
C ASN A 121 11.24 -18.67 8.81
N PRO A 122 11.25 -17.66 7.93
CA PRO A 122 10.45 -17.67 6.71
C PRO A 122 10.91 -18.75 5.71
N LYS A 123 12.18 -19.18 5.75
CA LYS A 123 12.72 -20.16 4.80
C LYS A 123 12.04 -21.52 4.88
N CYS A 124 11.56 -21.91 6.06
CA CYS A 124 10.85 -23.18 6.24
C CYS A 124 9.44 -23.16 5.64
N ILE A 125 8.80 -21.99 5.59
CA ILE A 125 7.39 -21.85 5.21
C ILE A 125 7.19 -21.29 3.80
N ILE A 126 8.22 -20.67 3.22
CA ILE A 126 8.09 -19.96 1.95
C ILE A 126 7.56 -20.87 0.83
N ASN A 127 8.02 -22.12 0.77
CA ASN A 127 7.56 -23.08 -0.23
C ASN A 127 6.05 -23.36 -0.13
N ILE A 128 5.51 -23.39 1.09
CA ILE A 128 4.08 -23.59 1.32
C ILE A 128 3.29 -22.36 0.89
N ILE A 129 3.77 -21.17 1.26
CA ILE A 129 3.15 -19.90 0.87
C ILE A 129 3.14 -19.78 -0.66
N ILE A 130 4.25 -20.11 -1.32
CA ILE A 130 4.37 -20.12 -2.79
C ILE A 130 3.42 -21.15 -3.40
N TYR A 131 3.29 -22.34 -2.81
CA TYR A 131 2.36 -23.35 -3.27
C TYR A 131 0.92 -22.82 -3.30
N TYR A 132 0.44 -22.24 -2.19
CA TYR A 132 -0.91 -21.67 -2.12
C TYR A 132 -1.08 -20.41 -2.96
N PHE A 133 0.00 -19.65 -3.18
CA PHE A 133 -0.03 -18.56 -4.14
C PHE A 133 -0.23 -19.03 -5.59
N LYS A 134 0.31 -20.20 -5.97
CA LYS A 134 0.20 -20.74 -7.33
C LYS A 134 -1.07 -21.56 -7.56
N HIS A 135 -1.51 -22.29 -6.54
CA HIS A 135 -2.51 -23.35 -6.66
C HIS A 135 -3.73 -23.15 -5.76
N GLY A 136 -3.71 -22.15 -4.89
CA GLY A 136 -4.82 -21.87 -3.98
C GLY A 136 -6.00 -21.21 -4.68
N ASP A 137 -7.11 -21.13 -3.96
CA ASP A 137 -8.24 -20.30 -4.36
C ASP A 137 -7.91 -18.79 -4.29
N ASP A 138 -8.86 -17.94 -4.68
CA ASP A 138 -8.67 -16.48 -4.68
C ASP A 138 -8.31 -15.92 -3.29
N LYS A 139 -8.87 -16.47 -2.21
CA LYS A 139 -8.61 -16.01 -0.83
C LYS A 139 -7.21 -16.44 -0.39
N GLN A 140 -6.87 -17.70 -0.58
CA GLN A 140 -5.57 -18.29 -0.28
C GLN A 140 -4.47 -17.58 -1.04
N THR A 141 -4.69 -17.32 -2.33
CA THR A 141 -3.73 -16.64 -3.17
C THR A 141 -3.51 -15.20 -2.72
N THR A 142 -4.59 -14.48 -2.41
CA THR A 142 -4.53 -13.11 -1.89
C THR A 142 -3.78 -13.05 -0.57
N PHE A 143 -4.10 -13.95 0.36
CA PHE A 143 -3.42 -14.03 1.65
C PHE A 143 -1.94 -14.40 1.52
N SER A 144 -1.63 -15.36 0.64
CA SER A 144 -0.25 -15.76 0.35
C SER A 144 0.54 -14.61 -0.25
N CYS A 145 -0.06 -13.82 -1.13
CA CYS A 145 0.56 -12.61 -1.68
C CYS A 145 0.93 -11.60 -0.57
N LEU A 146 0.04 -11.38 0.40
CA LEU A 146 0.29 -10.48 1.53
C LEU A 146 1.45 -10.99 2.40
N LEU A 147 1.51 -12.30 2.66
CA LEU A 147 2.62 -12.91 3.38
C LEU A 147 3.94 -12.79 2.60
N ILE A 148 3.92 -12.97 1.29
CA ILE A 148 5.10 -12.80 0.42
C ILE A 148 5.63 -11.37 0.51
N CYS A 149 4.76 -10.36 0.41
CA CYS A 149 5.15 -8.96 0.57
C CYS A 149 5.78 -8.70 1.94
N TYR A 150 5.15 -9.16 3.03
CA TYR A 150 5.71 -9.00 4.38
C TYR A 150 7.05 -9.71 4.57
N ILE A 151 7.16 -10.96 4.11
CA ILE A 151 8.40 -11.73 4.23
C ILE A 151 9.53 -11.04 3.46
N TYR A 152 9.24 -10.47 2.29
CA TYR A 152 10.21 -9.69 1.55
C TYR A 152 10.65 -8.45 2.33
N GLU A 153 9.71 -7.70 2.89
CA GLU A 153 9.97 -6.48 3.66
C GLU A 153 10.94 -6.71 4.83
N ILE A 154 10.70 -7.78 5.60
CA ILE A 154 11.47 -8.08 6.81
C ILE A 154 12.76 -8.83 6.52
N TYR A 155 12.77 -9.75 5.54
CA TYR A 155 13.85 -10.72 5.36
C TYR A 155 14.58 -10.65 4.01
N ASP A 156 14.13 -9.81 3.08
CA ASP A 156 14.73 -9.59 1.74
C ASP A 156 15.00 -10.90 0.96
N LEU A 157 14.05 -11.84 1.01
CA LEU A 157 14.18 -13.11 0.28
C LEU A 157 14.00 -12.91 -1.22
N LYS A 158 14.98 -13.37 -2.01
CA LYS A 158 15.00 -13.25 -3.48
C LYS A 158 13.76 -13.87 -4.13
N GLU A 159 13.32 -15.03 -3.66
CA GLU A 159 12.15 -15.72 -4.19
C GLU A 159 10.87 -14.88 -4.06
N CYS A 160 10.74 -14.13 -2.95
CA CYS A 160 9.61 -13.23 -2.73
C CYS A 160 9.67 -12.04 -3.69
N LYS A 161 10.86 -11.45 -3.86
CA LYS A 161 11.10 -10.36 -4.81
C LYS A 161 10.68 -10.76 -6.22
N ASP A 162 11.16 -11.91 -6.68
CA ASP A 162 10.89 -12.40 -8.04
C ASP A 162 9.38 -12.61 -8.26
N ILE A 163 8.66 -13.13 -7.25
CA ILE A 163 7.21 -13.27 -7.31
C ILE A 163 6.52 -11.91 -7.36
N ILE A 164 6.90 -10.95 -6.51
CA ILE A 164 6.30 -9.60 -6.48
C ILE A 164 6.47 -8.93 -7.84
N LEU A 165 7.70 -8.95 -8.40
CA LEU A 165 7.99 -8.35 -9.70
C LEU A 165 7.22 -9.02 -10.84
N GLN A 166 7.14 -10.36 -10.84
CA GLN A 166 6.31 -11.09 -11.82
C GLN A 166 4.82 -10.76 -11.68
N SER A 167 4.34 -10.55 -10.46
CA SER A 167 2.93 -10.24 -10.15
C SER A 167 2.51 -8.84 -10.61
N MET A 168 3.45 -7.90 -10.76
CA MET A 168 3.16 -6.54 -11.24
C MET A 168 2.87 -6.49 -12.74
N ILE A 169 3.32 -7.49 -13.50
CA ILE A 169 3.34 -7.50 -14.96
C ILE A 169 2.02 -8.01 -15.54
N ASP A 170 1.48 -7.34 -16.57
CA ASP A 170 0.32 -7.86 -17.30
C ASP A 170 0.71 -9.06 -18.16
N TYR A 171 0.05 -10.18 -17.93
CA TYR A 171 0.20 -11.34 -18.79
C TYR A 171 -0.35 -11.04 -20.19
N LYS A 172 0.43 -11.39 -21.25
CA LYS A 172 -0.07 -11.33 -22.64
C LYS A 172 -1.25 -12.29 -22.76
N SER A 173 -2.46 -11.73 -22.75
CA SER A 173 -3.71 -12.47 -22.85
C SER A 173 -3.90 -13.06 -24.25
N GLY A 174 -3.39 -14.26 -24.48
CA GLY A 174 -4.03 -15.21 -25.39
C GLY A 174 -5.06 -16.01 -24.58
N SER A 175 -6.35 -15.81 -24.84
CA SER A 175 -7.51 -16.54 -24.27
C SER A 175 -7.96 -16.25 -22.80
N ILE A 176 -9.03 -15.44 -22.69
CA ILE A 176 -10.32 -15.59 -21.93
C ILE A 176 -10.27 -16.26 -20.53
N GLN A 177 -10.80 -15.70 -19.43
CA GLN A 177 -12.22 -15.66 -19.00
C GLN A 177 -12.47 -14.51 -18.00
N LYS A 178 -13.71 -14.00 -18.00
CA LYS A 178 -14.23 -12.99 -17.06
C LYS A 178 -14.51 -13.66 -15.71
N THR A 179 -13.89 -13.17 -14.63
CA THR A 179 -14.40 -13.33 -13.27
C THR A 179 -14.67 -11.95 -12.68
N ASN A 180 -15.89 -11.48 -12.87
CA ASN A 180 -16.44 -10.39 -12.06
C ASN A 180 -16.85 -11.01 -10.72
N ASN A 181 -16.12 -10.72 -9.65
CA ASN A 181 -16.68 -10.75 -8.30
C ASN A 181 -15.96 -9.73 -7.41
N ILE A 182 -16.68 -8.64 -7.18
CA ILE A 182 -16.38 -7.55 -6.26
C ILE A 182 -16.42 -8.12 -4.85
N LEU A 183 -15.29 -8.02 -4.14
CA LEU A 183 -15.19 -8.17 -2.70
C LEU A 183 -14.42 -6.92 -2.26
N ASP A 184 -15.15 -5.96 -1.68
CA ASP A 184 -14.62 -4.72 -1.13
C ASP A 184 -13.77 -5.04 0.10
N VAL A 185 -12.49 -5.31 -0.11
CA VAL A 185 -11.51 -5.18 0.96
C VAL A 185 -11.18 -3.69 1.08
N LYS A 186 -11.68 -3.04 2.14
CA LYS A 186 -11.33 -1.64 2.45
C LYS A 186 -9.81 -1.51 2.54
N THR A 187 -9.21 -0.91 1.52
CA THR A 187 -7.76 -0.65 1.33
C THR A 187 -7.11 0.16 2.46
N ASN A 188 -7.90 0.77 3.35
CA ASN A 188 -7.41 1.53 4.50
C ASN A 188 -6.67 0.65 5.51
N ASN A 189 -7.01 -0.64 5.63
CA ASN A 189 -6.34 -1.55 6.58
C ASN A 189 -4.89 -1.85 6.20
N LEU A 190 -4.51 -1.83 4.91
CA LEU A 190 -3.12 -2.09 4.50
C LEU A 190 -2.16 -0.98 4.94
N LYS A 191 -2.60 0.29 4.86
CA LYS A 191 -1.85 1.43 5.39
C LYS A 191 -1.76 1.38 6.91
N ASP A 192 -2.87 1.09 7.59
CA ASP A 192 -2.89 1.02 9.06
C ASP A 192 -2.05 -0.13 9.62
N ILE A 193 -1.96 -1.27 8.91
CA ILE A 193 -1.12 -2.42 9.27
C ILE A 193 0.37 -2.13 9.06
N LEU A 194 0.77 -1.47 7.96
CA LEU A 194 2.17 -1.16 7.69
C LEU A 194 2.70 0.04 8.52
N ILE A 195 1.85 1.04 8.81
CA ILE A 195 2.22 2.24 9.58
C ILE A 195 2.36 1.98 11.09
N THR A 196 1.67 0.96 11.63
CA THR A 196 1.76 0.67 13.08
C THR A 196 3.07 -0.02 13.49
N GLU A 197 3.78 -0.68 12.58
CA GLU A 197 5.02 -1.41 12.91
C GLU A 197 6.31 -0.62 12.68
N SER A 198 6.34 0.36 11.77
CA SER A 198 7.48 1.28 11.61
C SER A 198 7.76 2.10 12.88
N LYS A 199 6.73 2.35 13.71
CA LYS A 199 6.88 2.98 15.03
C LYS A 199 7.38 2.02 16.12
N ILE A 200 7.27 0.70 15.91
CA ILE A 200 7.74 -0.32 16.87
C ILE A 200 9.21 -0.68 16.59
N SER A 201 9.68 -0.62 15.34
CA SER A 201 11.09 -0.89 14.98
C SER A 201 12.05 0.13 15.59
N ASP A 202 11.66 1.41 15.65
CA ASP A 202 12.52 2.49 16.13
C ASP A 202 12.74 2.47 17.65
N SER A 203 11.91 1.72 18.41
CA SER A 203 12.05 1.59 19.88
C SER A 203 12.79 0.32 20.33
N LYS A 204 13.14 -0.59 19.41
CA LYS A 204 13.75 -1.89 19.73
C LYS A 204 15.17 -2.07 19.20
N MET A 205 15.66 -1.21 18.31
CA MET A 205 17.03 -1.34 17.78
C MET A 205 18.12 -1.06 18.84
N ASP A 206 17.87 -0.20 19.84
CA ASP A 206 18.86 0.12 20.87
C ASP A 206 19.11 -1.04 21.88
N LYS A 207 18.28 -2.09 21.89
CA LYS A 207 18.45 -3.24 22.80
C LYS A 207 19.09 -4.47 22.15
N VAL A 208 19.20 -4.53 20.83
CA VAL A 208 19.77 -5.70 20.12
C VAL A 208 21.30 -5.60 20.00
N VAL A 209 21.85 -4.38 20.02
CA VAL A 209 23.31 -4.19 19.94
C VAL A 209 24.03 -4.66 21.22
N LEU A 210 23.39 -4.61 22.39
CA LEU A 210 24.00 -5.03 23.66
C LEU A 210 24.07 -6.56 23.87
N CYS A 211 23.41 -7.39 23.05
CA CYS A 211 23.40 -8.85 23.22
C CYS A 211 24.46 -9.59 22.39
N ASN A 212 25.12 -8.93 21.44
CA ASN A 212 26.09 -9.57 20.54
C ASN A 212 27.54 -9.59 21.07
N GLU A 213 27.85 -8.87 22.15
CA GLU A 213 29.19 -8.90 22.75
C GLU A 213 29.40 -10.05 23.75
N ASN A 214 28.32 -10.68 24.25
CA ASN A 214 28.40 -11.76 25.23
C ASN A 214 28.41 -13.19 24.64
N ILE A 215 28.44 -13.36 23.32
CA ILE A 215 28.46 -14.69 22.65
C ILE A 215 29.89 -15.13 22.26
N LYS A 216 30.89 -14.24 22.34
CA LYS A 216 32.29 -14.58 21.98
C LYS A 216 33.10 -15.28 23.08
N THR A 217 32.54 -15.54 24.27
CA THR A 217 33.28 -16.14 25.40
C THR A 217 32.83 -17.55 25.81
N CYS A 218 31.91 -18.20 25.09
CA CYS A 218 31.42 -19.55 25.46
C CYS A 218 31.70 -20.66 24.42
N VAL A 219 32.73 -20.54 23.59
CA VAL A 219 33.09 -21.57 22.58
C VAL A 219 34.30 -22.44 22.98
N ASN A 220 34.96 -22.19 24.11
CA ASN A 220 36.19 -22.91 24.48
C ASN A 220 36.07 -23.98 25.58
N GLN A 221 34.87 -24.43 25.97
CA GLN A 221 34.72 -25.53 26.93
C GLN A 221 33.52 -26.43 26.60
N SER A 222 33.73 -27.43 25.75
CA SER A 222 33.01 -28.72 25.79
C SER A 222 33.57 -29.70 24.73
N ASN A 223 34.86 -29.98 24.84
CA ASN A 223 35.37 -31.31 24.52
C ASN A 223 35.47 -32.05 25.87
N ILE A 224 35.18 -33.36 25.87
CA ILE A 224 35.19 -34.28 27.02
C ILE A 224 33.82 -34.38 27.73
N PHE A 225 32.91 -35.18 27.20
CA PHE A 225 32.58 -36.47 27.83
C PHE A 225 31.80 -37.36 26.85
N ASP A 226 32.32 -38.58 26.79
CA ASP A 226 32.09 -39.62 25.81
C ASP A 226 30.78 -40.40 26.06
N LYS A 227 30.33 -41.07 25.00
CA LYS A 227 29.79 -42.44 24.97
C LYS A 227 28.91 -42.85 26.16
N GLU A 228 27.60 -42.84 25.95
CA GLU A 228 26.68 -43.95 26.28
C GLU A 228 25.22 -43.57 25.98
N LYS A 229 24.78 -43.84 24.75
CA LYS A 229 23.41 -44.31 24.41
C LYS A 229 23.27 -44.57 22.90
N GLN A 230 24.21 -45.33 22.36
CA GLN A 230 23.92 -46.25 21.26
C GLN A 230 23.31 -47.50 21.88
N LYS A 231 21.98 -47.60 21.93
CA LYS A 231 21.19 -48.84 22.05
C LYS A 231 19.69 -48.51 22.13
N LYS A 232 19.10 -48.21 20.97
CA LYS A 232 17.73 -48.55 20.54
C LYS A 232 17.41 -47.79 19.26
N THR A 233 18.06 -48.22 18.18
CA THR A 233 17.76 -47.80 16.81
C THR A 233 17.48 -49.05 16.00
N ILE A 234 16.36 -49.74 16.27
CA ILE A 234 15.83 -50.77 15.37
C ILE A 234 14.30 -50.71 15.44
N CYS A 235 13.68 -50.70 14.26
CA CYS A 235 12.25 -50.84 13.94
C CYS A 235 11.35 -49.59 13.98
N ILE A 236 11.56 -48.62 13.08
CA ILE A 236 10.53 -48.14 12.12
C ILE A 236 11.24 -47.74 10.82
N ASN A 237 11.77 -48.73 10.09
CA ASN A 237 12.18 -48.58 8.69
C ASN A 237 11.27 -49.51 7.88
N SER A 238 10.16 -48.97 7.34
CA SER A 238 9.41 -49.59 6.23
C SER A 238 8.21 -48.74 5.76
N VAL A 239 8.36 -47.43 5.58
CA VAL A 239 7.46 -46.64 4.69
C VAL A 239 8.20 -45.50 3.93
N GLU A 240 9.42 -45.11 4.30
CA GLU A 240 10.11 -43.92 3.73
C GLU A 240 10.90 -44.13 2.42
N LYS A 241 10.62 -45.17 1.64
CA LYS A 241 11.22 -45.33 0.31
C LYS A 241 10.16 -45.62 -0.72
N ASN A 242 9.39 -44.60 -1.08
CA ASN A 242 8.82 -44.45 -2.43
C ASN A 242 8.45 -42.96 -2.66
N ASN A 243 9.26 -42.31 -3.49
CA ASN A 243 8.95 -41.14 -4.31
C ASN A 243 8.69 -39.79 -3.63
N LEU A 244 9.80 -39.13 -3.25
CA LEU A 244 9.94 -37.67 -3.28
C LEU A 244 11.03 -37.26 -4.29
N ASN A 245 10.92 -37.80 -5.51
CA ASN A 245 11.53 -37.23 -6.71
C ASN A 245 10.51 -36.27 -7.34
N ILE A 246 10.48 -35.01 -6.87
CA ILE A 246 9.58 -33.97 -7.40
C ILE A 246 10.38 -32.68 -7.62
N TYR A 247 10.81 -32.55 -8.88
CA TYR A 247 11.19 -31.39 -9.70
C TYR A 247 12.44 -30.55 -9.38
N ASN A 248 13.45 -30.76 -10.23
CA ASN A 248 14.18 -29.67 -10.88
C ASN A 248 13.16 -28.69 -11.50
N MET A 249 12.83 -27.61 -10.79
CA MET A 249 11.95 -26.56 -11.30
C MET A 249 12.72 -25.67 -12.27
N HIS A 250 12.56 -25.93 -13.57
CA HIS A 250 12.61 -24.84 -14.55
C HIS A 250 11.52 -23.83 -14.17
N PHE A 251 11.92 -22.59 -13.87
CA PHE A 251 11.02 -21.49 -13.48
C PHE A 251 10.07 -21.14 -14.64
N SER A 252 8.90 -21.79 -14.67
CA SER A 252 7.78 -21.33 -15.49
C SER A 252 7.26 -20.01 -14.93
N PRO A 253 7.05 -18.96 -15.76
CA PRO A 253 6.45 -17.71 -15.30
C PRO A 253 5.11 -18.01 -14.62
N ILE A 254 4.94 -17.52 -13.40
CA ILE A 254 3.73 -17.75 -12.61
C ILE A 254 2.59 -17.00 -13.30
N LEU A 255 1.60 -17.74 -13.82
CA LEU A 255 0.42 -17.20 -14.50
C LEU A 255 -0.52 -16.54 -13.48
N ILE A 256 -0.25 -15.29 -13.14
CA ILE A 256 -1.13 -14.54 -12.23
C ILE A 256 -2.18 -13.81 -13.07
N LYS A 257 -3.37 -14.40 -13.16
CA LYS A 257 -4.51 -13.83 -13.89
C LYS A 257 -5.40 -12.92 -13.01
N ASN A 258 -5.01 -12.66 -11.76
CA ASN A 258 -5.87 -11.99 -10.78
C ASN A 258 -5.47 -10.52 -10.57
N GLN A 259 -6.35 -9.61 -11.02
CA GLN A 259 -6.16 -8.16 -10.90
C GLN A 259 -6.00 -7.69 -9.44
N LYS A 260 -6.57 -8.40 -8.46
CA LYS A 260 -6.42 -8.07 -7.03
C LYS A 260 -4.98 -8.28 -6.55
N ILE A 261 -4.32 -9.34 -6.98
CA ILE A 261 -2.92 -9.61 -6.65
C ILE A 261 -2.03 -8.54 -7.24
N GLN A 262 -2.25 -8.21 -8.52
CA GLN A 262 -1.52 -7.14 -9.18
C GLN A 262 -1.71 -5.80 -8.46
N GLN A 263 -2.93 -5.47 -8.03
CA GLN A 263 -3.20 -4.28 -7.20
C GLN A 263 -2.43 -4.30 -5.89
N ILE A 264 -2.40 -5.43 -5.18
CA ILE A 264 -1.65 -5.57 -3.92
C ILE A 264 -0.16 -5.36 -4.14
N CYS A 265 0.44 -6.02 -5.14
CA CYS A 265 1.86 -5.88 -5.42
C CYS A 265 2.23 -4.46 -5.88
N LEU A 266 1.39 -3.83 -6.70
CA LEU A 266 1.62 -2.44 -7.11
C LEU A 266 1.40 -1.45 -5.95
N LEU A 267 0.43 -1.69 -5.06
CA LEU A 267 0.26 -0.89 -3.83
C LEU A 267 1.45 -1.05 -2.90
N TYR A 268 1.95 -2.28 -2.72
CA TYR A 268 3.14 -2.56 -1.93
C TYR A 268 4.36 -1.82 -2.51
N PHE A 269 4.54 -1.89 -3.84
CA PHE A 269 5.57 -1.15 -4.56
C PHE A 269 5.50 0.37 -4.32
N LEU A 270 4.29 0.94 -4.25
CA LEU A 270 4.07 2.38 -4.05
C LEU A 270 4.13 2.82 -2.58
N ASN A 271 3.64 2.01 -1.64
CA ASN A 271 3.57 2.36 -0.22
C ASN A 271 4.96 2.42 0.43
N GLU A 272 5.93 1.69 -0.09
CA GLU A 272 7.34 1.77 0.32
C GLU A 272 8.03 3.09 -0.10
N LEU A 273 7.30 4.00 -0.77
CA LEU A 273 7.82 5.22 -1.39
C LEU A 273 6.85 6.36 -1.16
N ASP A 274 6.53 6.66 0.10
CA ASP A 274 5.88 7.93 0.41
C ASP A 274 6.65 9.03 -0.34
N PHE A 275 5.92 9.75 -1.19
CA PHE A 275 6.42 10.67 -2.24
C PHE A 275 7.24 11.85 -1.69
N CYS A 276 7.55 11.83 -0.39
CA CYS A 276 8.31 12.81 0.34
C CYS A 276 9.55 12.12 0.92
N GLN A 277 10.67 12.30 0.22
CA GLN A 277 12.04 12.42 0.73
C GLN A 277 12.55 11.35 1.74
N GLU A 278 13.67 10.72 1.36
CA GLU A 278 14.69 10.05 2.19
C GLU A 278 14.76 8.51 2.27
N LYS A 279 13.74 7.74 1.90
CA LYS A 279 13.89 6.27 1.83
C LYS A 279 13.34 5.70 0.53
N GLU A 280 14.21 5.60 -0.48
CA GLU A 280 13.90 4.78 -1.65
C GLU A 280 13.58 3.34 -1.18
N SER A 281 12.46 2.77 -1.64
CA SER A 281 12.08 1.40 -1.32
C SER A 281 13.23 0.44 -1.57
N ARG A 282 13.40 -0.53 -0.66
CA ARG A 282 14.36 -1.63 -0.82
C ARG A 282 14.18 -2.33 -2.17
N LEU A 283 12.92 -2.47 -2.58
CA LEU A 283 12.55 -3.14 -3.82
C LEU A 283 13.02 -2.35 -5.07
N ILE A 284 12.94 -1.01 -5.07
CA ILE A 284 13.48 -0.18 -6.15
C ILE A 284 15.00 -0.13 -6.14
N LYS A 285 15.65 0.03 -4.97
CA LYS A 285 17.12 0.01 -4.88
C LYS A 285 17.70 -1.27 -5.47
N ASN A 286 17.00 -2.38 -5.24
CA ASN A 286 17.40 -3.70 -5.73
C ASN A 286 16.88 -3.99 -7.16
N LEU A 287 16.13 -3.09 -7.78
CA LEU A 287 15.63 -3.27 -9.14
C LEU A 287 16.75 -2.94 -10.13
N ASP A 288 17.13 -3.90 -10.98
CA ASP A 288 18.09 -3.62 -12.06
C ASP A 288 17.39 -2.96 -13.27
N LYS A 289 18.18 -2.30 -14.13
CA LYS A 289 17.65 -1.63 -15.34
C LYS A 289 16.93 -2.61 -16.27
N THR A 290 17.35 -3.88 -16.28
CA THR A 290 16.74 -4.94 -17.12
C THR A 290 15.32 -5.27 -16.65
N ASN A 291 15.12 -5.53 -15.36
CA ASN A 291 13.80 -5.78 -14.80
C ASN A 291 12.93 -4.52 -14.85
N ALA A 292 13.50 -3.33 -14.64
CA ALA A 292 12.76 -2.08 -14.81
C ALA A 292 12.20 -1.94 -16.24
N LYS A 293 13.03 -2.15 -17.27
CA LYS A 293 12.58 -2.16 -18.68
C LYS A 293 11.54 -3.25 -18.94
N TYR A 294 11.73 -4.43 -18.35
CA TYR A 294 10.80 -5.54 -18.50
C TYR A 294 9.43 -5.23 -17.85
N ILE A 295 9.41 -4.67 -16.64
CA ILE A 295 8.19 -4.24 -15.95
C ILE A 295 7.50 -3.15 -16.76
N LEU A 296 8.21 -2.11 -17.18
CA LEU A 296 7.63 -1.03 -17.99
C LEU A 296 7.03 -1.53 -19.31
N LYS A 297 7.69 -2.48 -19.99
CA LYS A 297 7.20 -3.08 -21.23
C LYS A 297 5.91 -3.89 -21.03
N ASN A 298 5.71 -4.43 -19.82
CA ASN A 298 4.61 -5.34 -19.55
C ASN A 298 3.56 -4.83 -18.55
N ILE A 299 3.75 -3.68 -17.89
CA ILE A 299 2.64 -2.92 -17.29
C ILE A 299 1.95 -2.20 -18.44
N ARG A 300 0.93 -2.84 -19.01
CA ARG A 300 0.10 -2.29 -20.08
C ARG A 300 -1.13 -1.63 -19.47
N LEU A 301 -1.41 -0.41 -19.92
CA LEU A 301 -2.67 0.24 -19.60
C LEU A 301 -3.77 -0.39 -20.46
N ASN A 302 -4.54 -1.31 -19.89
CA ASN A 302 -5.64 -1.92 -20.62
C ASN A 302 -6.85 -0.98 -20.56
N HIS A 303 -6.97 -0.09 -21.55
CA HIS A 303 -8.00 0.94 -21.56
C HIS A 303 -9.43 0.42 -21.37
N LYS A 304 -9.72 -0.82 -21.81
CA LYS A 304 -11.05 -1.44 -21.72
C LYS A 304 -11.31 -2.18 -20.41
N LYS A 305 -10.28 -2.76 -19.77
CA LYS A 305 -10.44 -3.60 -18.57
C LYS A 305 -10.08 -2.90 -17.28
N ASP A 306 -9.12 -1.97 -17.32
CA ASP A 306 -8.61 -1.35 -16.11
C ASP A 306 -9.57 -0.25 -15.63
N THR A 307 -9.94 -0.31 -14.35
CA THR A 307 -10.66 0.76 -13.68
C THR A 307 -9.79 2.02 -13.64
N ARG A 308 -10.42 3.20 -13.53
CA ARG A 308 -9.69 4.48 -13.47
C ARG A 308 -8.65 4.52 -12.34
N GLN A 309 -9.03 4.06 -11.15
CA GLN A 309 -8.14 3.96 -9.99
C GLN A 309 -6.95 3.03 -10.28
N PHE A 310 -7.19 1.89 -10.93
CA PHE A 310 -6.13 0.96 -11.26
C PHE A 310 -5.17 1.48 -12.32
N LYS A 311 -5.68 2.23 -13.32
CA LYS A 311 -4.84 2.92 -14.30
C LYS A 311 -3.93 3.95 -13.65
N ILE A 312 -4.47 4.78 -12.75
CA ILE A 312 -3.68 5.77 -11.98
C ILE A 312 -2.58 5.06 -11.21
N LEU A 313 -2.90 3.92 -10.60
CA LEU A 313 -1.97 3.15 -9.81
C LEU A 313 -0.82 2.57 -10.66
N LYS A 314 -1.14 1.97 -11.82
CA LYS A 314 -0.12 1.55 -12.81
C LYS A 314 0.75 2.72 -13.28
N LEU A 315 0.14 3.87 -13.58
CA LEU A 315 0.84 5.08 -14.00
C LEU A 315 1.77 5.63 -12.92
N LYS A 316 1.38 5.59 -11.64
CA LYS A 316 2.27 5.94 -10.50
C LYS A 316 3.51 5.04 -10.48
N CYS A 317 3.34 3.72 -10.63
CA CYS A 317 4.49 2.81 -10.71
C CYS A 317 5.38 3.10 -11.92
N ILE A 318 4.80 3.34 -13.09
CA ILE A 318 5.55 3.68 -14.31
C ILE A 318 6.36 4.96 -14.13
N SER A 319 5.71 6.03 -13.66
CA SER A 319 6.33 7.33 -13.39
C SER A 319 7.53 7.20 -12.46
N LEU A 320 7.37 6.40 -11.41
CA LEU A 320 8.38 6.20 -10.38
C LEU A 320 9.57 5.39 -10.89
N ILE A 321 9.32 4.30 -11.62
CA ILE A 321 10.41 3.52 -12.25
C ILE A 321 11.17 4.40 -13.26
N LYS A 322 10.45 5.22 -14.05
CA LYS A 322 11.05 6.18 -14.99
C LYS A 322 11.99 7.16 -14.27
N GLN A 323 11.53 7.75 -13.17
CA GLN A 323 12.30 8.71 -12.38
C GLN A 323 13.57 8.12 -11.77
N VAL A 324 13.47 6.94 -11.13
CA VAL A 324 14.62 6.36 -10.41
C VAL A 324 15.62 5.69 -11.36
N MET A 325 15.14 5.06 -12.45
CA MET A 325 15.98 4.21 -13.30
C MET A 325 16.44 4.88 -14.60
N ASP A 326 15.99 6.12 -14.85
CA ASP A 326 16.22 6.88 -16.09
C ASP A 326 15.87 6.08 -17.35
N VAL A 327 14.68 5.46 -17.35
CA VAL A 327 14.19 4.67 -18.48
C VAL A 327 13.20 5.49 -19.30
N LYS A 328 13.50 5.68 -20.59
CA LYS A 328 12.59 6.34 -21.53
C LYS A 328 11.28 5.56 -21.67
N CYS A 329 10.17 6.14 -21.20
CA CYS A 329 8.81 5.66 -21.40
C CYS A 329 7.89 6.88 -21.52
N ASP A 330 7.16 6.98 -22.63
CA ASP A 330 6.18 8.05 -22.84
C ASP A 330 4.78 7.58 -22.45
N VAL A 331 4.25 8.19 -21.40
CA VAL A 331 2.87 7.98 -20.91
C VAL A 331 2.10 9.29 -20.83
N ALA A 332 2.70 10.42 -21.22
CA ALA A 332 2.13 11.75 -21.04
C ALA A 332 0.78 11.89 -21.76
N GLU A 333 0.69 11.42 -23.00
CA GLU A 333 -0.55 11.47 -23.78
C GLU A 333 -1.67 10.64 -23.14
N THR A 334 -1.32 9.48 -22.56
CA THR A 334 -2.30 8.63 -21.88
C THR A 334 -2.81 9.29 -20.60
N ILE A 335 -1.91 9.89 -19.81
CA ILE A 335 -2.28 10.63 -18.59
C ILE A 335 -3.16 11.83 -18.96
N TYR A 336 -2.79 12.56 -20.00
CA TYR A 336 -3.54 13.72 -20.49
C TYR A 336 -4.99 13.36 -20.86
N LYS A 337 -5.19 12.25 -21.60
CA LYS A 337 -6.52 11.72 -21.92
C LYS A 337 -7.34 11.29 -20.70
N MET A 338 -6.71 11.10 -19.54
CA MET A 338 -7.38 10.78 -18.28
C MET A 338 -7.80 12.01 -17.48
N ILE A 339 -7.47 13.23 -17.90
CA ILE A 339 -7.88 14.44 -17.18
C ILE A 339 -9.40 14.60 -17.31
N ASP A 340 -10.09 14.59 -16.17
CA ASP A 340 -11.53 14.82 -16.06
C ASP A 340 -11.78 15.73 -14.85
N LEU A 341 -12.27 16.94 -15.13
CA LEU A 341 -12.52 18.00 -14.15
C LEU A 341 -13.57 17.63 -13.09
N ASN A 342 -14.39 16.61 -13.36
CA ASN A 342 -15.47 16.19 -12.47
C ASN A 342 -15.05 15.02 -11.55
N LYS A 343 -13.82 14.52 -11.67
CA LYS A 343 -13.35 13.39 -10.85
C LYS A 343 -12.56 13.88 -9.64
N ASP A 344 -12.74 13.16 -8.54
CA ASP A 344 -12.07 13.48 -7.27
C ASP A 344 -10.56 13.19 -7.31
N ASP A 345 -10.11 12.40 -8.28
CA ASP A 345 -8.70 12.03 -8.51
C ASP A 345 -7.95 12.97 -9.47
N LEU A 346 -8.56 14.09 -9.89
CA LEU A 346 -7.96 15.05 -10.82
C LEU A 346 -6.55 15.49 -10.38
N LYS A 347 -6.38 15.77 -9.09
CA LYS A 347 -5.09 16.16 -8.50
C LYS A 347 -4.00 15.11 -8.75
N ASP A 348 -4.32 13.83 -8.52
CA ASP A 348 -3.37 12.73 -8.72
C ASP A 348 -2.99 12.60 -10.18
N VAL A 349 -3.95 12.79 -11.10
CA VAL A 349 -3.70 12.77 -12.55
C VAL A 349 -2.85 13.95 -13.00
N LEU A 350 -3.08 15.15 -12.48
CA LEU A 350 -2.27 16.33 -12.80
C LEU A 350 -0.83 16.19 -12.28
N LYS A 351 -0.65 15.69 -11.05
CA LYS A 351 0.69 15.37 -10.53
C LYS A 351 1.40 14.31 -11.38
N LEU A 352 0.68 13.26 -11.79
CA LEU A 352 1.23 12.27 -12.71
C LEU A 352 1.67 12.90 -14.04
N LEU A 353 0.86 13.81 -14.60
CA LEU A 353 1.21 14.48 -15.84
C LEU A 353 2.46 15.34 -15.66
N LEU A 354 2.52 16.11 -14.57
CA LEU A 354 3.66 16.96 -14.23
C LEU A 354 4.98 16.18 -14.28
N PHE A 355 5.02 14.99 -13.66
CA PHE A 355 6.20 14.13 -13.63
C PHE A 355 6.52 13.39 -14.94
N ASN A 356 5.61 13.42 -15.92
CA ASN A 356 5.75 12.65 -17.16
C ASN A 356 5.74 13.49 -18.42
N ILE A 357 5.47 14.79 -18.34
CA ILE A 357 5.39 15.69 -19.49
C ILE A 357 6.76 16.00 -20.11
N ASP A 358 7.85 15.60 -19.45
CA ASP A 358 9.24 15.86 -19.87
C ASP A 358 9.50 15.53 -21.34
N GLY A 359 9.73 16.58 -22.13
CA GLY A 359 10.03 16.51 -23.56
C GLY A 359 8.82 16.31 -24.48
N ASN A 360 7.60 16.17 -23.96
CA ASN A 360 6.39 15.99 -24.77
C ASN A 360 5.67 17.34 -25.02
N LEU A 361 6.26 18.16 -25.90
CA LEU A 361 5.71 19.47 -26.29
C LEU A 361 4.30 19.38 -26.88
N LYS A 362 3.95 18.27 -27.54
CA LYS A 362 2.60 18.06 -28.11
C LYS A 362 1.55 18.03 -27.02
N VAL A 363 1.80 17.29 -25.93
CA VAL A 363 0.89 17.21 -24.78
C VAL A 363 0.82 18.56 -24.05
N LEU A 364 1.95 19.26 -23.91
CA LEU A 364 1.96 20.60 -23.32
C LEU A 364 1.14 21.60 -24.15
N LYS A 365 1.33 21.66 -25.48
CA LYS A 365 0.52 22.50 -26.38
C LYS A 365 -0.97 22.17 -26.25
N ALA A 366 -1.33 20.89 -26.27
CA ALA A 366 -2.71 20.46 -26.08
C ALA A 366 -3.28 20.87 -24.71
N PHE A 367 -2.47 20.80 -23.65
CA PHE A 367 -2.86 21.26 -22.32
C PHE A 367 -3.12 22.76 -22.31
N LEU A 368 -2.18 23.56 -22.82
CA LEU A 368 -2.31 25.02 -22.91
C LEU A 368 -3.59 25.42 -23.66
N ASN A 369 -3.84 24.81 -24.82
CA ASN A 369 -5.03 25.07 -25.65
C ASN A 369 -6.36 24.68 -24.99
N ASN A 370 -6.34 23.79 -24.00
CA ASN A 370 -7.57 23.33 -23.34
C ASN A 370 -7.81 23.96 -21.97
N PHE A 371 -6.75 24.38 -21.27
CA PHE A 371 -6.82 24.89 -19.90
C PHE A 371 -6.47 26.37 -19.78
N CYS A 372 -5.68 26.94 -20.69
CA CYS A 372 -5.15 28.30 -20.60
C CYS A 372 -5.68 29.18 -21.73
N VAL A 373 -7.01 29.28 -21.86
CA VAL A 373 -7.66 30.11 -22.88
C VAL A 373 -8.74 30.99 -22.27
N GLU A 374 -8.85 32.24 -22.75
CA GLU A 374 -9.69 33.29 -22.16
C GLU A 374 -11.18 32.95 -22.09
N TYR A 375 -11.70 32.18 -23.05
CA TYR A 375 -13.13 31.80 -23.09
C TYR A 375 -13.50 30.60 -22.22
N LYS A 376 -12.56 30.04 -21.45
CA LYS A 376 -12.85 28.93 -20.51
C LYS A 376 -13.37 29.47 -19.18
N ASP A 377 -14.00 28.59 -18.40
CA ASP A 377 -14.42 28.92 -17.04
C ASP A 377 -13.20 29.30 -16.18
N ASP A 378 -13.34 30.34 -15.34
CA ASP A 378 -12.28 30.82 -14.43
C ASP A 378 -11.63 29.69 -13.59
N GLU A 379 -12.44 28.72 -13.13
CA GLU A 379 -11.95 27.56 -12.37
C GLU A 379 -10.98 26.70 -13.21
N VAL A 380 -11.24 26.51 -14.50
CA VAL A 380 -10.40 25.73 -15.43
C VAL A 380 -9.11 26.48 -15.74
N ILE A 381 -9.21 27.79 -15.94
CA ILE A 381 -8.05 28.67 -16.18
C ILE A 381 -7.11 28.62 -14.98
N CYS A 382 -7.63 28.77 -13.75
CA CYS A 382 -6.85 28.69 -12.54
C CYS A 382 -6.18 27.31 -12.36
N ILE A 383 -6.86 26.21 -12.70
CA ILE A 383 -6.25 24.86 -12.69
C ILE A 383 -5.07 24.79 -13.67
N GLY A 384 -5.26 25.29 -14.90
CA GLY A 384 -4.21 25.34 -15.91
C GLY A 384 -2.99 26.14 -15.45
N LEU A 385 -3.21 27.37 -14.98
CA LEU A 385 -2.13 28.24 -14.50
C LEU A 385 -1.41 27.67 -13.28
N ASN A 386 -2.13 27.04 -12.33
CA ASN A 386 -1.48 26.41 -11.18
C ASN A 386 -0.65 25.18 -11.58
N PHE A 387 -1.10 24.39 -12.56
CA PHE A 387 -0.30 23.31 -13.14
C PHE A 387 0.98 23.85 -13.79
N LEU A 388 0.88 24.93 -14.59
CA LEU A 388 2.04 25.55 -15.23
C LEU A 388 3.03 26.13 -14.22
N LYS A 389 2.54 26.70 -13.12
CA LYS A 389 3.37 27.16 -12.01
C LYS A 389 4.22 26.00 -11.48
N GLU A 390 3.60 24.87 -11.16
CA GLU A 390 4.33 23.69 -10.67
C GLU A 390 5.27 23.09 -11.72
N LEU A 391 4.89 23.11 -13.00
CA LEU A 391 5.77 22.71 -14.11
C LEU A 391 7.01 23.59 -14.20
N CYS A 392 6.86 24.91 -14.07
CA CYS A 392 7.99 25.84 -14.10
C CYS A 392 8.93 25.62 -12.91
N ILE A 393 8.38 25.39 -11.71
CA ILE A 393 9.17 25.04 -10.52
C ILE A 393 9.92 23.72 -10.79
N HIS A 394 9.24 22.68 -11.29
CA HIS A 394 9.86 21.40 -11.60
C HIS A 394 11.00 21.53 -12.62
N ILE A 395 10.82 22.31 -13.68
CA ILE A 395 11.85 22.56 -14.70
C ILE A 395 13.07 23.24 -14.07
N ASN A 396 12.84 24.25 -13.23
CA ASN A 396 13.91 25.01 -12.56
C ASN A 396 14.66 24.17 -11.51
N THR A 397 13.96 23.33 -10.75
CA THR A 397 14.57 22.50 -9.70
C THR A 397 15.38 21.34 -10.27
N PHE A 398 14.89 20.68 -11.32
CA PHE A 398 15.48 19.43 -11.82
C PHE A 398 16.37 19.60 -13.06
N GLN A 399 16.67 20.83 -13.50
CA GLN A 399 17.50 21.19 -14.67
C GLN A 399 17.49 20.09 -15.74
N ILE A 400 16.34 19.94 -16.39
CA ILE A 400 16.07 18.70 -17.09
C ILE A 400 16.92 18.62 -18.37
N VAL A 401 18.04 17.89 -18.28
CA VAL A 401 18.96 17.54 -19.38
C VAL A 401 18.22 16.92 -20.58
N SER A 402 17.03 16.35 -20.37
CA SER A 402 16.23 15.69 -21.43
C SER A 402 15.45 16.64 -22.35
N TRP A 403 15.11 17.87 -21.94
CA TRP A 403 14.36 18.77 -22.85
C TRP A 403 15.25 19.24 -23.99
N ASN A 404 16.45 19.70 -23.69
CA ASN A 404 17.41 20.17 -24.71
C ASN A 404 17.76 19.08 -25.73
N ASN A 405 17.82 17.81 -25.31
CA ASN A 405 18.11 16.67 -26.19
C ASN A 405 16.90 16.25 -27.05
N ASN A 406 15.66 16.34 -26.55
CA ASN A 406 14.45 16.00 -27.31
C ASN A 406 13.99 17.12 -28.27
N ILE A 407 14.39 18.37 -28.02
CA ILE A 407 14.13 19.53 -28.89
C ILE A 407 14.88 19.37 -30.22
N ALA A 408 16.09 18.81 -30.21
CA ALA A 408 16.88 18.57 -31.42
C ALA A 408 16.27 17.50 -32.36
N GLU A 409 15.49 16.55 -31.81
CA GLU A 409 14.82 15.48 -32.56
C GLU A 409 13.45 15.91 -33.13
N ASN A 410 12.86 17.03 -32.67
CA ASN A 410 11.55 17.54 -33.12
C ASN A 410 11.68 18.89 -33.88
N LYS A 411 12.57 18.96 -34.87
CA LYS A 411 12.80 20.18 -35.68
C LYS A 411 11.52 20.76 -36.30
N ASP A 412 10.62 19.91 -36.77
CA ASP A 412 9.36 20.34 -37.40
C ASP A 412 8.45 21.17 -36.46
N ILE A 413 8.60 21.04 -35.13
CA ILE A 413 7.83 21.80 -34.14
C ILE A 413 8.48 23.17 -33.87
N LEU A 414 9.81 23.30 -34.07
CA LEU A 414 10.51 24.58 -33.92
C LEU A 414 10.17 25.54 -35.05
N ASP A 415 9.96 25.06 -36.26
CA ASP A 415 9.63 25.92 -37.40
C ASP A 415 8.29 26.64 -37.15
N ASP A 416 7.27 25.93 -36.64
CA ASP A 416 6.01 26.52 -36.16
C ASP A 416 6.19 27.54 -35.02
N ILE A 417 7.13 27.30 -34.10
CA ILE A 417 7.40 28.22 -32.96
C ILE A 417 8.16 29.47 -33.45
N SER A 418 9.03 29.31 -34.43
CA SER A 418 9.79 30.41 -35.02
C SER A 418 8.89 31.38 -35.79
N GLU A 419 7.88 30.88 -36.52
CA GLU A 419 6.85 31.71 -37.15
C GLU A 419 5.95 32.41 -36.12
N ILE A 420 5.61 31.74 -35.01
CA ILE A 420 4.76 32.34 -33.96
C ILE A 420 5.50 33.43 -33.18
N SER A 421 6.80 33.25 -32.88
CA SER A 421 7.60 34.26 -32.17
C SER A 421 7.82 35.57 -32.96
N GLN A 422 7.64 35.55 -34.28
CA GLN A 422 7.62 36.76 -35.10
C GLN A 422 6.28 37.52 -35.05
N ILE A 423 5.19 36.84 -34.64
CA ILE A 423 3.84 37.42 -34.57
C ILE A 423 3.58 38.08 -33.19
N THR A 424 4.30 37.68 -32.14
CA THR A 424 4.15 38.20 -30.77
C THR A 424 5.26 39.18 -30.38
N SER A 425 5.48 40.25 -31.15
CA SER A 425 6.23 41.40 -30.67
C SER A 425 5.40 42.20 -29.65
N PHE A 426 5.13 41.60 -28.48
CA PHE A 426 4.57 42.31 -27.34
C PHE A 426 5.72 42.97 -26.58
N ASP A 427 5.78 44.31 -26.63
CA ASP A 427 6.67 45.16 -25.84
C ASP A 427 6.33 45.06 -24.34
N VAL A 428 6.64 43.92 -23.73
CA VAL A 428 6.71 43.80 -22.27
C VAL A 428 8.15 44.07 -21.87
N LYS A 429 8.42 45.28 -21.41
CA LYS A 429 9.71 45.64 -20.81
C LYS A 429 9.92 44.81 -19.54
N TYR A 430 10.74 43.76 -19.65
CA TYR A 430 11.24 43.01 -18.50
C TYR A 430 12.67 43.50 -18.22
N ASP A 431 12.84 44.25 -17.15
CA ASP A 431 14.11 44.88 -16.77
C ASP A 431 15.07 43.94 -16.00
N ASP A 432 14.73 42.65 -15.84
CA ASP A 432 15.55 41.67 -15.10
C ASP A 432 16.45 40.85 -16.05
N ILE A 433 17.77 40.96 -15.88
CA ILE A 433 18.80 40.26 -16.68
C ILE A 433 18.68 38.72 -16.53
N ASP A 434 18.37 38.22 -15.34
CA ASP A 434 18.18 36.78 -15.06
C ASP A 434 16.92 36.19 -15.74
N PHE A 435 15.93 37.03 -16.04
CA PHE A 435 14.73 36.59 -16.75
C PHE A 435 15.03 36.29 -18.22
N LYS A 436 15.94 37.05 -18.85
CA LYS A 436 16.31 36.85 -20.26
C LYS A 436 17.07 35.55 -20.52
N GLU A 437 17.85 35.05 -19.56
CA GLU A 437 18.55 33.77 -19.71
C GLU A 437 17.60 32.58 -19.55
N ASN A 438 16.65 32.63 -18.61
CA ASN A 438 15.65 31.58 -18.43
C ASN A 438 14.66 31.47 -19.61
N ILE A 439 14.30 32.58 -20.25
CA ILE A 439 13.43 32.59 -21.46
C ILE A 439 14.03 31.82 -22.64
N LYS A 440 15.35 31.59 -22.67
CA LYS A 440 15.98 30.77 -23.72
C LYS A 440 15.49 29.31 -23.72
N ASN A 441 14.81 28.87 -22.66
CA ASN A 441 14.12 27.58 -22.67
C ASN A 441 12.84 27.67 -23.53
N PRO A 442 12.71 26.91 -24.63
CA PRO A 442 11.56 26.99 -25.53
C PRO A 442 10.25 26.58 -24.86
N VAL A 443 10.30 25.81 -23.77
CA VAL A 443 9.13 25.51 -22.94
C VAL A 443 8.62 26.76 -22.25
N PHE A 444 9.52 27.59 -21.72
CA PHE A 444 9.17 28.85 -21.09
C PHE A 444 8.63 29.85 -22.10
N SER A 445 9.21 29.94 -23.29
CA SER A 445 8.63 30.75 -24.38
C SER A 445 7.20 30.32 -24.69
N LEU A 446 6.99 29.03 -24.94
CA LEU A 446 5.66 28.49 -25.27
C LEU A 446 4.63 28.75 -24.16
N ILE A 447 5.02 28.57 -22.90
CA ILE A 447 4.17 28.86 -21.75
C ILE A 447 3.83 30.35 -21.71
N LEU A 448 4.83 31.22 -21.85
CA LEU A 448 4.68 32.67 -21.77
C LEU A 448 3.69 33.18 -22.83
N ASP A 449 3.82 32.71 -24.08
CA ASP A 449 2.93 33.06 -25.18
C ASP A 449 1.45 32.79 -24.87
N HIS A 450 1.17 31.67 -24.20
CA HIS A 450 -0.20 31.28 -23.85
C HIS A 450 -0.73 31.98 -22.59
N VAL A 451 0.14 32.33 -21.63
CA VAL A 451 -0.31 32.95 -20.38
C VAL A 451 -0.33 34.47 -20.41
N ALA A 452 0.35 35.11 -21.37
CA ALA A 452 0.44 36.56 -21.51
C ALA A 452 -0.93 37.24 -21.62
N ILE A 453 -1.92 36.57 -22.23
CA ILE A 453 -3.31 37.04 -22.34
C ILE A 453 -3.98 37.29 -20.98
N PHE A 454 -3.49 36.63 -19.92
CA PHE A 454 -4.03 36.80 -18.55
C PHE A 454 -3.37 37.93 -17.77
N ASN A 455 -2.39 38.62 -18.36
CA ASN A 455 -1.77 39.78 -17.75
C ASN A 455 -2.82 40.88 -17.53
N LYS A 456 -2.92 41.38 -16.29
CA LYS A 456 -3.92 42.38 -15.88
C LYS A 456 -5.38 41.91 -16.05
N ASN A 457 -5.64 40.60 -16.02
CA ASN A 457 -7.01 40.07 -16.02
C ASN A 457 -7.83 40.67 -14.85
N LYS A 458 -9.09 41.04 -15.11
CA LYS A 458 -9.99 41.65 -14.11
C LYS A 458 -10.30 40.70 -12.95
N ASN A 459 -10.28 39.38 -13.19
CA ASN A 459 -10.46 38.40 -12.14
C ASN A 459 -9.17 38.27 -11.31
N SER A 460 -9.25 38.65 -10.03
CA SER A 460 -8.11 38.63 -9.10
C SER A 460 -7.49 37.24 -8.93
N TYR A 461 -8.28 36.17 -9.03
CA TYR A 461 -7.77 34.80 -8.90
C TYR A 461 -6.91 34.41 -10.09
N ILE A 462 -7.39 34.66 -11.31
CA ILE A 462 -6.67 34.39 -12.55
C ILE A 462 -5.38 35.22 -12.60
N ASN A 463 -5.46 36.51 -12.29
CA ASN A 463 -4.30 37.40 -12.27
C ASN A 463 -3.26 36.95 -11.23
N ASN A 464 -3.69 36.46 -10.06
CA ASN A 464 -2.77 35.93 -9.05
C ASN A 464 -2.10 34.63 -9.51
N SER A 465 -2.85 33.69 -10.10
CA SER A 465 -2.28 32.46 -10.67
C SER A 465 -1.30 32.75 -11.80
N TYR A 466 -1.60 33.71 -12.69
CA TYR A 466 -0.69 34.19 -13.73
C TYR A 466 0.62 34.72 -13.13
N ARG A 467 0.54 35.62 -12.13
CA ARG A 467 1.72 36.15 -11.45
C ARG A 467 2.57 35.05 -10.82
N ASN A 468 1.94 34.01 -10.28
CA ASN A 468 2.65 32.88 -9.73
C ASN A 468 3.39 32.07 -10.80
N VAL A 469 2.81 31.88 -11.99
CA VAL A 469 3.53 31.27 -13.13
C VAL A 469 4.76 32.09 -13.49
N VAL A 470 4.62 33.41 -13.64
CA VAL A 470 5.75 34.29 -13.99
C VAL A 470 6.83 34.27 -12.90
N LYS A 471 6.44 34.27 -11.61
CA LYS A 471 7.38 34.12 -10.49
C LYS A 471 8.09 32.77 -10.51
N ALA A 472 7.37 31.68 -10.80
CA ALA A 472 7.95 30.35 -10.94
C ALA A 472 9.00 30.33 -12.06
N MET A 473 8.69 30.89 -13.23
CA MET A 473 9.62 30.99 -14.37
C MET A 473 10.87 31.81 -14.02
N LYS A 474 10.72 32.87 -13.21
CA LYS A 474 11.84 33.67 -12.68
C LYS A 474 12.67 32.95 -11.60
N GLY A 475 12.29 31.73 -11.19
CA GLY A 475 12.95 31.02 -10.09
C GLY A 475 12.66 31.62 -8.71
N LEU A 476 11.64 32.48 -8.60
CA LEU A 476 11.27 33.17 -7.36
C LEU A 476 10.35 32.34 -6.45
N LEU A 477 9.98 31.14 -6.87
CA LEU A 477 9.17 30.20 -6.09
C LEU A 477 9.96 28.91 -5.87
N THR A 478 9.87 28.36 -4.67
CA THR A 478 10.56 27.12 -4.28
C THR A 478 9.63 25.91 -4.37
N SER A 479 10.18 24.71 -4.15
CA SER A 479 9.39 23.49 -4.04
C SER A 479 8.36 23.52 -2.90
N GLU A 480 8.63 24.28 -1.84
CA GLU A 480 7.69 24.47 -0.71
C GLU A 480 6.45 25.27 -1.14
N ASP A 481 6.62 26.20 -2.10
CA ASP A 481 5.52 26.96 -2.70
C ASP A 481 4.70 26.14 -3.71
N ALA A 482 5.22 24.98 -4.14
CA ALA A 482 4.54 24.11 -5.09
C ALA A 482 3.44 23.27 -4.42
N GLU A 483 3.71 22.64 -3.26
CA GLU A 483 2.81 21.63 -2.67
C GLU A 483 1.41 22.15 -2.28
N ASN A 484 1.26 23.46 -2.08
CA ASN A 484 0.04 24.07 -1.54
C ASN A 484 -1.04 24.38 -2.59
N ASP A 485 -0.78 24.36 -3.90
CA ASP A 485 -1.76 24.85 -4.90
C ASP A 485 -2.49 23.75 -5.69
N LEU A 486 -1.83 22.67 -6.16
CA LEU A 486 -2.57 21.52 -6.69
C LEU A 486 -3.41 20.81 -5.60
N THR A 487 -3.04 20.95 -4.32
CA THR A 487 -3.83 20.46 -3.17
C THR A 487 -5.13 21.24 -2.97
N LEU A 488 -5.20 22.50 -3.43
CA LEU A 488 -6.38 23.36 -3.32
C LEU A 488 -7.37 23.23 -4.47
N ILE A 489 -7.05 22.43 -5.50
CA ILE A 489 -7.99 22.12 -6.58
C ILE A 489 -9.16 21.33 -6.00
N LYS A 490 -10.26 22.05 -5.74
CA LYS A 490 -11.54 21.44 -5.38
C LYS A 490 -12.25 21.06 -6.66
N ARG A 491 -12.82 19.85 -6.69
CA ARG A 491 -13.70 19.40 -7.76
C ARG A 491 -14.74 20.48 -8.07
N LYS A 492 -14.99 20.70 -9.36
CA LYS A 492 -16.09 21.56 -9.82
C LYS A 492 -17.39 21.03 -9.23
N LYS A 493 -17.93 21.74 -8.24
CA LYS A 493 -19.24 21.39 -7.65
C LYS A 493 -20.32 21.55 -8.71
N SER A 494 -21.21 20.56 -8.83
CA SER A 494 -22.37 20.68 -9.71
C SER A 494 -23.22 21.89 -9.32
N LYS A 495 -24.09 22.37 -10.23
CA LYS A 495 -25.04 23.47 -9.90
C LYS A 495 -25.88 23.13 -8.66
N GLU A 496 -26.30 21.88 -8.52
CA GLU A 496 -27.05 21.39 -7.37
C GLU A 496 -26.21 21.37 -6.09
N GLU A 497 -24.97 20.90 -6.15
CA GLU A 497 -24.03 20.89 -5.02
C GLU A 497 -23.65 22.30 -4.56
N LYS A 498 -23.51 23.25 -5.50
CA LYS A 498 -23.30 24.67 -5.20
C LYS A 498 -24.52 25.25 -4.45
N LEU A 499 -25.73 24.83 -4.80
CA LEU A 499 -26.98 25.28 -4.17
C LEU A 499 -27.18 24.66 -2.79
N LEU A 500 -26.84 23.37 -2.62
CA LEU A 500 -26.87 22.64 -1.35
C LEU A 500 -25.86 23.21 -0.35
N ALA A 501 -24.62 23.45 -0.78
CA ALA A 501 -23.59 24.08 0.06
C ALA A 501 -23.97 25.51 0.50
N ARG A 502 -24.67 26.27 -0.36
CA ARG A 502 -25.22 27.59 0.02
C ARG A 502 -26.30 27.47 1.09
N LYS A 503 -27.21 26.50 0.97
CA LYS A 503 -28.25 26.22 1.98
C LYS A 503 -27.64 25.81 3.32
N GLU A 504 -26.67 24.91 3.31
CA GLU A 504 -25.95 24.46 4.52
C GLU A 504 -25.17 25.59 5.18
N GLY A 505 -24.45 26.40 4.39
CA GLY A 505 -23.72 27.56 4.89
C GLY A 505 -24.64 28.61 5.53
N ALA A 506 -25.82 28.86 4.93
CA ALA A 506 -26.83 29.74 5.50
C ALA A 506 -27.39 29.20 6.82
N ASN A 507 -27.66 27.90 6.91
CA ASN A 507 -28.14 27.25 8.12
C ASN A 507 -27.09 27.30 9.25
N LYS A 508 -25.82 27.05 8.93
CA LYS A 508 -24.71 27.12 9.89
C LYS A 508 -24.52 28.54 10.44
N ARG A 509 -24.63 29.56 9.58
CA ARG A 509 -24.61 30.98 10.01
C ARG A 509 -25.82 31.32 10.90
N ARG A 510 -27.02 30.84 10.58
CA ARG A 510 -28.23 31.03 11.41
C ARG A 510 -28.07 30.40 12.80
N LEU A 511 -27.50 29.20 12.88
CA LEU A 511 -27.21 28.51 14.15
C LEU A 511 -26.19 29.28 15.00
N LEU A 512 -25.09 29.74 14.40
CA LEU A 512 -24.08 30.56 15.08
C LEU A 512 -24.66 31.87 15.65
N ILE A 513 -25.54 32.53 14.90
CA ILE A 513 -26.22 33.76 15.36
C ILE A 513 -27.15 33.44 16.55
N LYS A 514 -27.89 32.32 16.52
CA LYS A 514 -28.73 31.89 17.65
C LYS A 514 -27.89 31.62 18.90
N LEU A 515 -26.77 30.89 18.77
CA LEU A 515 -25.85 30.59 19.87
C LEU A 515 -25.26 31.86 20.51
N ARG A 516 -24.80 32.81 19.69
CA ARG A 516 -24.29 34.11 20.20
C ARG A 516 -25.38 34.92 20.92
N LYS A 517 -26.63 34.86 20.45
CA LYS A 517 -27.77 35.52 21.13
C LYS A 517 -28.08 34.86 22.48
N THR A 518 -28.02 33.53 22.57
CA THR A 518 -28.22 32.80 23.83
C THR A 518 -27.11 33.09 24.84
N GLU A 519 -25.84 33.14 24.42
CA GLU A 519 -24.71 33.51 25.28
C GLU A 519 -24.83 34.94 25.81
N ARG A 520 -25.17 35.90 24.95
CA ARG A 520 -25.42 37.29 25.37
C ARG A 520 -26.53 37.38 26.42
N ARG A 521 -27.63 36.63 26.24
CA ARG A 521 -28.74 36.57 27.22
C ARG A 521 -28.29 35.93 28.54
N ALA A 522 -27.49 34.87 28.50
CA ALA A 522 -26.95 34.24 29.70
C ALA A 522 -26.02 35.18 30.48
N ASN A 523 -25.16 35.91 29.77
CA ASN A 523 -24.25 36.89 30.38
C ASN A 523 -25.00 38.08 30.98
N LEU A 524 -26.06 38.57 30.32
CA LEU A 524 -26.95 39.61 30.87
C LEU A 524 -27.70 39.15 32.13
N LYS A 525 -28.12 37.88 32.19
CA LYS A 525 -28.72 37.31 33.40
C LYS A 525 -27.70 37.21 34.54
N LYS A 526 -26.46 36.80 34.25
CA LYS A 526 -25.37 36.73 35.24
C LYS A 526 -25.01 38.12 35.79
N THR A 527 -24.95 39.15 34.95
CA THR A 527 -24.67 40.53 35.41
C THR A 527 -25.82 41.12 36.22
N LYS A 528 -27.08 40.87 35.84
CA LYS A 528 -28.24 41.27 36.66
C LYS A 528 -28.28 40.55 38.02
N LYS A 529 -27.93 39.26 38.08
CA LYS A 529 -27.85 38.50 39.34
C LYS A 529 -26.73 39.02 40.25
N LYS A 530 -25.56 39.37 39.68
CA LYS A 530 -24.47 40.01 40.43
C LYS A 530 -24.83 41.40 40.96
N LYS A 531 -25.63 42.19 40.25
CA LYS A 531 -26.11 43.50 40.73
C LYS A 531 -27.10 43.35 41.89
N LYS A 532 -28.02 42.38 41.83
CA LYS A 532 -28.96 42.09 42.93
C LYS A 532 -28.32 41.52 44.20
N LEU A 533 -27.09 41.00 44.12
CA LEU A 533 -26.33 40.51 45.28
C LEU A 533 -25.48 41.60 45.94
N LYS A 534 -25.42 42.81 45.35
CA LYS A 534 -24.66 43.96 45.86
C LYS A 534 -25.53 45.07 46.47
N THR A 535 -26.84 44.90 46.42
CA THR A 535 -27.88 45.71 47.06
C THR A 535 -28.58 44.82 48.06
#